data_AF-A0A944BJF4-F1
#
_entry.id   AF-A0A944BJF4-F1
#
_cell.length_a   1.000
_cell.length_b   1.000
_cell.length_c   1.000
_cell.angle_alpha   90.00
_cell.angle_beta   90.00
_cell.angle_gamma   90.00
#
_symmetry.space_group_name_H-M   'P 1'
#
loop_
_entity.id
_entity.type
_entity.pdbx_description
1 polymer ?
#
loop_
_entity_poly.entity_id
_entity_poly.type
_entity_poly.pdbx_seq_one_letter_code
_entity_poly.pdbx_strand_id
1 'polypeptide(L)'
;MQSFHDIIQNIRSTSINPKQAGSKFEILVLRWFCVTPLYDVARGWLWSDFAKAVGLDAHDLGIDIVLEMRNGEFWAVQCKFYGSRTRVAEGDVSNFLSHQGKMFTPPAADANSNSEKITFSRFLWVDTDAVWNKNAEEHVNKRENFTRLSTSVLANSNVDWDAIAKGKDVNIEPKKLRDYQREVVEKAQAHYKNNSRGKVIMACGTGKTLTSQRIAEAVATTRGSFVLYCVPSIALLGQTYQSWAENAQHANGDLRPAPIFAIGVCSDNRALEKKSNDGDFTAELSIDSPLPATTTVKSVADRLLAARSMHDEGMTVVFTTYQSLQVVASAQAEVLRATGGEFGTFDLIICDEAHRTTGAAKAGLESSFMKIHDDAFIRGKKRL
;
A
#
# COMPACT_ATOMS: atom_id res chain seq x y z
N MET A 1 0.44 9.53 25.11
CA MET A 1 0.41 8.36 24.22
C MET A 1 1.84 8.15 23.74
N GLN A 2 2.39 6.95 23.86
CA GLN A 2 3.75 6.67 23.39
C GLN A 2 3.76 6.58 21.86
N SER A 3 4.79 7.11 21.22
CA SER A 3 4.99 6.94 19.78
C SER A 3 5.49 5.52 19.47
N PHE A 4 5.40 5.10 18.21
CA PHE A 4 6.02 3.84 17.76
C PHE A 4 7.51 3.78 18.13
N HIS A 5 8.25 4.88 17.94
CA HIS A 5 9.67 4.93 18.28
C HIS A 5 9.92 4.72 19.77
N ASP A 6 9.08 5.29 20.65
CA ASP A 6 9.19 5.07 22.09
C ASP A 6 8.99 3.59 22.45
N ILE A 7 8.01 2.92 21.82
CA ILE A 7 7.75 1.49 22.00
C ILE A 7 8.96 0.66 21.55
N ILE A 8 9.55 0.96 20.39
CA ILE A 8 10.73 0.26 19.89
C ILE A 8 11.92 0.44 20.83
N GLN A 9 12.17 1.65 21.32
CA GLN A 9 13.23 1.91 22.30
C GLN A 9 13.00 1.17 23.62
N ASN A 10 11.75 1.10 24.08
CA ASN A 10 11.38 0.33 25.27
C ASN A 10 11.63 -1.17 25.07
N ILE A 11 11.27 -1.73 23.91
CA ILE A 11 11.58 -3.14 23.59
C ILE A 11 13.09 -3.37 23.61
N ARG A 12 13.90 -2.44 23.08
CA ARG A 12 15.37 -2.55 23.11
C ARG A 12 15.93 -2.53 24.54
N SER A 13 15.48 -1.60 25.38
CA SER A 13 16.04 -1.39 26.72
C SER A 13 15.58 -2.42 27.76
N THR A 14 14.39 -2.99 27.61
CA THR A 14 13.81 -3.94 28.58
C THR A 14 14.01 -5.40 28.22
N SER A 15 14.62 -5.70 27.07
CA SER A 15 14.87 -7.07 26.64
C SER A 15 16.25 -7.54 27.09
N ILE A 16 16.30 -8.72 27.69
CA ILE A 16 17.50 -9.31 28.29
C ILE A 16 18.45 -9.85 27.19
N ASN A 17 17.90 -10.22 26.04
CA ASN A 17 18.69 -10.72 24.90
C ASN A 17 17.99 -10.43 23.56
N PRO A 18 18.70 -10.55 22.42
CA PRO A 18 18.15 -10.29 21.09
C PRO A 18 16.94 -11.15 20.73
N LYS A 19 16.91 -12.42 21.18
CA LYS A 19 15.79 -13.33 20.93
C LYS A 19 14.50 -12.82 21.57
N GLN A 20 14.57 -12.38 22.83
CA GLN A 20 13.42 -11.80 23.53
C GLN A 20 12.96 -10.49 22.87
N ALA A 21 13.90 -9.66 22.42
CA ALA A 21 13.58 -8.43 21.70
C ALA A 21 12.84 -8.72 20.38
N GLY A 22 13.32 -9.72 19.63
CA GLY A 22 12.67 -10.24 18.42
C GLY A 22 11.24 -10.70 18.70
N SER A 23 11.03 -11.60 19.66
CA SER A 23 9.69 -12.09 19.99
C SER A 23 8.72 -11.00 20.45
N LYS A 24 9.19 -9.99 21.19
CA LYS A 24 8.35 -8.82 21.55
C LYS A 24 7.97 -8.01 20.31
N PHE A 25 8.89 -7.84 19.35
CA PHE A 25 8.64 -7.15 18.09
C PHE A 25 7.66 -7.92 17.20
N GLU A 26 7.80 -9.24 17.08
CA GLU A 26 6.84 -10.11 16.37
C GLU A 26 5.42 -9.95 16.91
N ILE A 27 5.26 -9.99 18.25
CA ILE A 27 3.95 -9.79 18.88
C ILE A 27 3.38 -8.39 18.60
N LEU A 28 4.22 -7.36 18.66
CA LEU A 28 3.81 -5.98 18.35
C LEU A 28 3.31 -5.86 16.90
N VAL A 29 4.07 -6.41 15.95
CA VAL A 29 3.76 -6.39 14.51
C VAL A 29 2.50 -7.19 14.22
N LEU A 30 2.34 -8.39 14.80
CA LEU A 30 1.13 -9.21 14.67
C LEU A 30 -0.11 -8.42 15.14
N ARG A 31 -0.03 -7.82 16.33
CA ARG A 31 -1.14 -7.03 16.87
C ARG A 31 -1.46 -5.83 15.99
N TRP A 32 -0.46 -5.16 15.44
CA TRP A 32 -0.65 -4.08 14.48
C TRP A 32 -1.40 -4.57 13.22
N PHE A 33 -0.99 -5.68 12.61
CA PHE A 33 -1.68 -6.26 11.45
C PHE A 33 -3.16 -6.57 11.73
N CYS A 34 -3.47 -7.06 12.93
CA CYS A 34 -4.83 -7.41 13.32
C CYS A 34 -5.75 -6.19 13.53
N VAL A 35 -5.20 -4.99 13.71
CA VAL A 35 -6.00 -3.77 13.93
C VAL A 35 -5.95 -2.79 12.77
N THR A 36 -4.82 -2.67 12.07
CA THR A 36 -4.62 -1.63 11.06
C THR A 36 -5.62 -1.77 9.89
N PRO A 37 -6.30 -0.70 9.46
CA PRO A 37 -7.17 -0.75 8.29
C PRO A 37 -6.39 -0.90 6.98
N LEU A 38 -5.05 -0.79 7.01
CA LEU A 38 -4.19 -0.97 5.85
C LEU A 38 -4.27 -2.38 5.26
N TYR A 39 -4.58 -3.40 6.07
CA TYR A 39 -4.67 -4.79 5.66
C TYR A 39 -5.98 -5.41 6.13
N ASP A 40 -6.70 -6.09 5.23
CA ASP A 40 -7.97 -6.75 5.56
C ASP A 40 -7.76 -8.15 6.17
N VAL A 41 -7.06 -8.17 7.31
CA VAL A 41 -6.75 -9.40 8.04
C VAL A 41 -8.01 -9.96 8.70
N ALA A 42 -8.27 -11.25 8.47
CA ALA A 42 -9.30 -12.04 9.14
C ALA A 42 -8.79 -12.56 10.49
N ARG A 43 -7.64 -13.24 10.46
CA ARG A 43 -6.96 -13.84 11.61
C ARG A 43 -5.44 -13.77 11.41
N GLY A 44 -4.70 -13.72 12.51
CA GLY A 44 -3.24 -13.73 12.49
C GLY A 44 -2.68 -14.63 13.59
N TRP A 45 -1.53 -15.25 13.32
CA TRP A 45 -0.85 -16.15 14.24
C TRP A 45 0.65 -15.86 14.28
N LEU A 46 1.27 -16.16 15.42
CA LEU A 46 2.70 -16.46 15.43
C LEU A 46 2.92 -17.81 14.72
N TRP A 47 4.06 -17.95 14.04
CA TRP A 47 4.39 -19.15 13.27
C TRP A 47 4.29 -20.43 14.09
N SER A 48 4.75 -20.41 15.36
CA SER A 48 4.68 -21.56 16.25
C SER A 48 3.25 -22.07 16.45
N ASP A 49 2.30 -21.16 16.57
CA ASP A 49 0.89 -21.50 16.81
C ASP A 49 0.23 -21.97 15.51
N PHE A 50 0.55 -21.32 14.39
CA PHE A 50 0.07 -21.71 13.07
C PHE A 50 0.56 -23.11 12.68
N ALA A 51 1.88 -23.34 12.77
CA ALA A 51 2.50 -24.61 12.40
C ALA A 51 1.88 -25.77 13.20
N LYS A 52 1.67 -25.59 14.50
CA LYS A 52 0.96 -26.55 15.34
C LYS A 52 -0.49 -26.78 14.89
N ALA A 53 -1.22 -25.73 14.52
CA ALA A 53 -2.60 -25.84 14.08
C ALA A 53 -2.75 -26.60 12.75
N VAL A 54 -1.77 -26.51 11.85
CA VAL A 54 -1.79 -27.17 10.53
C VAL A 54 -0.94 -28.46 10.46
N GLY A 55 -0.41 -28.92 11.60
CA GLY A 55 0.41 -30.14 11.66
C GLY A 55 1.76 -30.03 10.95
N LEU A 56 2.31 -28.81 10.83
CA LEU A 56 3.66 -28.57 10.32
C LEU A 56 4.68 -28.56 11.46
N ASP A 57 5.91 -28.96 11.13
CA ASP A 57 7.05 -28.71 12.02
C ASP A 57 7.29 -27.20 12.14
N ALA A 58 7.39 -26.74 13.40
CA ALA A 58 7.66 -25.36 13.75
C ALA A 58 9.14 -24.97 13.55
N HIS A 59 9.99 -25.85 13.01
CA HIS A 59 11.35 -25.52 12.63
C HIS A 59 11.41 -24.24 11.79
N ASP A 60 12.48 -23.45 11.98
CA ASP A 60 12.67 -22.11 11.44
C ASP A 60 12.65 -22.10 9.91
N LEU A 61 11.49 -21.75 9.34
CA LEU A 61 11.31 -21.45 7.91
C LEU A 61 11.60 -19.97 7.61
N GLY A 62 12.09 -19.21 8.58
CA GLY A 62 12.13 -17.76 8.52
C GLY A 62 10.75 -17.10 8.48
N ILE A 63 9.66 -17.82 8.77
CA ILE A 63 8.33 -17.23 8.89
C ILE A 63 8.08 -17.00 10.38
N ASP A 64 7.74 -15.77 10.75
CA ASP A 64 7.48 -15.41 12.15
C ASP A 64 5.99 -15.22 12.41
N ILE A 65 5.25 -14.71 11.41
CA ILE A 65 3.81 -14.46 11.48
C ILE A 65 3.13 -15.00 10.22
N VAL A 66 1.90 -15.51 10.39
CA VAL A 66 0.99 -15.87 9.29
C VAL A 66 -0.28 -15.05 9.43
N LEU A 67 -0.73 -14.46 8.33
CA LEU A 67 -1.98 -13.72 8.22
C LEU A 67 -2.94 -14.46 7.30
N GLU A 68 -4.15 -14.73 7.76
CA GLU A 68 -5.28 -15.09 6.91
C GLU A 68 -6.03 -13.81 6.57
N MET A 69 -6.16 -13.55 5.28
CA MET A 69 -6.89 -12.42 4.72
C MET A 69 -8.35 -12.80 4.52
N ARG A 70 -9.28 -11.83 4.53
CA ARG A 70 -10.71 -12.13 4.38
C ARG A 70 -11.12 -12.68 3.02
N ASN A 71 -10.29 -12.45 2.00
CA ASN A 71 -10.45 -13.07 0.69
C ASN A 71 -9.99 -14.56 0.67
N GLY A 72 -9.55 -15.11 1.81
CA GLY A 72 -9.10 -16.49 1.95
C GLY A 72 -7.61 -16.70 1.63
N GLU A 73 -6.88 -15.65 1.25
CA GLU A 73 -5.43 -15.75 1.05
C GLU A 73 -4.67 -15.88 2.37
N PHE A 74 -3.53 -16.56 2.32
CA PHE A 74 -2.59 -16.63 3.44
C PHE A 74 -1.29 -15.94 3.09
N TRP A 75 -0.84 -15.03 3.95
CA TRP A 75 0.37 -14.26 3.77
C TRP A 75 1.39 -14.64 4.85
N ALA A 76 2.65 -14.83 4.44
CA ALA A 76 3.77 -15.08 5.32
C ALA A 76 4.48 -13.77 5.64
N VAL A 77 4.89 -13.60 6.90
CA VAL A 77 5.56 -12.39 7.36
C VAL A 77 6.81 -12.78 8.13
N GLN A 78 7.94 -12.15 7.78
CA GLN A 78 9.18 -12.22 8.53
C GLN A 78 9.44 -10.89 9.25
N CYS A 79 9.71 -10.96 10.54
CA CYS A 79 10.01 -9.82 11.40
C CYS A 79 11.49 -9.83 11.79
N LYS A 80 12.20 -8.74 11.50
CA LYS A 80 13.61 -8.59 11.87
C LYS A 80 13.84 -7.35 12.73
N PHE A 81 14.05 -7.60 14.01
CA PHE A 81 14.38 -6.57 14.99
C PHE A 81 15.88 -6.27 15.01
N TYR A 82 16.34 -5.53 14.00
CA TYR A 82 17.76 -5.26 13.79
C TYR A 82 18.33 -4.12 14.66
N GLY A 83 19.65 -4.14 14.86
CA GLY A 83 20.40 -3.02 15.38
C GLY A 83 20.45 -1.87 14.36
N SER A 84 20.66 -0.64 14.84
CA SER A 84 20.94 0.48 13.94
C SER A 84 22.15 0.15 13.06
N ARG A 85 22.02 0.29 11.73
CA ARG A 85 23.06 0.01 10.72
C ARG A 85 23.30 -1.46 10.37
N THR A 86 22.42 -2.39 10.75
CA THR A 86 22.49 -3.75 10.23
C THR A 86 22.33 -3.74 8.71
N ARG A 87 23.17 -4.52 8.02
CA ARG A 87 23.09 -4.71 6.58
C ARG A 87 22.36 -6.01 6.27
N VAL A 88 21.41 -5.94 5.35
CA VAL A 88 20.68 -7.11 4.83
C VAL A 88 21.26 -7.46 3.46
N ALA A 89 21.68 -8.71 3.31
CA ALA A 89 22.18 -9.29 2.08
C ALA A 89 21.17 -10.27 1.48
N GLU A 90 21.39 -10.63 0.22
CA GLU A 90 20.52 -11.57 -0.52
C GLU A 90 20.29 -12.89 0.23
N GLY A 91 21.33 -13.42 0.88
CA GLY A 91 21.24 -14.67 1.65
C GLY A 91 20.27 -14.58 2.84
N ASP A 92 20.16 -13.41 3.48
CA ASP A 92 19.25 -13.21 4.61
C ASP A 92 17.78 -13.32 4.18
N VAL A 93 17.48 -12.87 2.96
CA VAL A 93 16.12 -12.85 2.40
C VAL A 93 15.78 -14.14 1.67
N SER A 94 16.80 -14.78 1.08
CA SER A 94 16.63 -16.00 0.28
C SER A 94 16.03 -17.15 1.09
N ASN A 95 16.38 -17.27 2.38
CA ASN A 95 15.83 -18.33 3.24
C ASN A 95 14.31 -18.20 3.38
N PHE A 96 13.81 -17.00 3.67
CA PHE A 96 12.37 -16.72 3.78
C PHE A 96 11.63 -16.98 2.47
N LEU A 97 12.23 -16.62 1.34
CA LEU A 97 11.64 -16.84 0.02
C LEU A 97 11.75 -18.28 -0.48
N SER A 98 12.63 -19.11 0.11
CA SER A 98 12.80 -20.50 -0.30
C SER A 98 11.56 -21.35 -0.02
N HIS A 99 10.70 -20.91 0.89
CA HIS A 99 9.49 -21.61 1.31
C HIS A 99 8.21 -21.15 0.58
N GLN A 100 8.34 -20.38 -0.50
CA GLN A 100 7.20 -19.90 -1.30
C GLN A 100 6.30 -21.02 -1.82
N GLY A 101 6.88 -22.16 -2.21
CA GLY A 101 6.13 -23.32 -2.69
C GLY A 101 5.62 -24.26 -1.59
N LYS A 102 5.79 -23.91 -0.30
CA LYS A 102 5.37 -24.80 0.79
C LYS A 102 3.85 -24.87 0.85
N MET A 103 3.33 -26.07 0.65
CA MET A 103 1.91 -26.34 0.70
C MET A 103 1.47 -26.74 2.11
N PHE A 104 0.31 -26.25 2.54
CA PHE A 104 -0.30 -26.62 3.81
C PHE A 104 -1.81 -26.70 3.67
N THR A 105 -2.45 -27.48 4.56
CA THR A 105 -3.91 -27.48 4.68
C THR A 105 -4.30 -26.31 5.59
N PRO A 106 -5.13 -25.36 5.13
CA PRO A 106 -5.60 -24.26 5.97
C PRO A 106 -6.24 -24.79 7.27
N PRO A 107 -6.14 -24.05 8.39
CA PRO A 107 -6.92 -24.36 9.58
C PRO A 107 -8.41 -24.28 9.22
N ALA A 108 -9.10 -25.43 9.16
CA ALA A 108 -10.51 -25.47 8.78
C ALA A 108 -11.35 -24.68 9.80
N ALA A 109 -12.36 -23.95 9.31
CA ALA A 109 -13.40 -23.41 10.20
C ALA A 109 -14.31 -24.54 10.72
N ASP A 110 -14.36 -25.66 10.00
CA ASP A 110 -15.23 -26.80 10.17
C ASP A 110 -14.48 -28.13 9.94
N ALA A 111 -14.52 -29.04 10.91
CA ALA A 111 -13.74 -30.28 10.92
C ALA A 111 -14.06 -31.29 9.78
N ASN A 112 -15.04 -30.98 8.92
CA ASN A 112 -15.48 -31.82 7.79
C ASN A 112 -15.13 -31.25 6.41
N SER A 113 -14.40 -30.13 6.35
CA SER A 113 -13.96 -29.53 5.08
C SER A 113 -12.76 -30.30 4.53
N ASN A 114 -12.92 -30.85 3.32
CA ASN A 114 -11.84 -31.45 2.54
C ASN A 114 -10.97 -30.34 1.92
N SER A 115 -10.35 -29.53 2.78
CA SER A 115 -9.62 -28.31 2.38
C SER A 115 -8.44 -28.68 1.48
N GLU A 116 -8.42 -28.11 0.28
CA GLU A 116 -7.30 -28.24 -0.64
C GLU A 116 -6.03 -27.65 -0.01
N LYS A 117 -4.88 -28.24 -0.32
CA LYS A 117 -3.60 -27.68 0.11
C LYS A 117 -3.32 -26.40 -0.67
N ILE A 118 -2.96 -25.34 0.03
CA ILE A 118 -2.63 -24.03 -0.57
C ILE A 118 -1.19 -23.63 -0.26
N THR A 119 -0.70 -22.59 -0.93
CA THR A 119 0.57 -21.92 -0.64
C THR A 119 0.32 -20.50 -0.11
N PHE A 120 1.37 -19.85 0.39
CA PHE A 120 1.28 -18.43 0.73
C PHE A 120 1.23 -17.56 -0.54
N SER A 121 0.28 -16.63 -0.58
CA SER A 121 0.09 -15.72 -1.72
C SER A 121 1.06 -14.53 -1.69
N ARG A 122 1.45 -14.07 -0.49
CA ARG A 122 2.37 -12.94 -0.31
C ARG A 122 3.37 -13.13 0.83
N PHE A 123 4.47 -12.41 0.70
CA PHE A 123 5.64 -12.43 1.57
C PHE A 123 5.95 -11.01 2.02
N LEU A 124 5.73 -10.72 3.30
CA LEU A 124 6.02 -9.43 3.90
C LEU A 124 7.30 -9.51 4.74
N TRP A 125 8.20 -8.55 4.55
CA TRP A 125 9.38 -8.40 5.38
C TRP A 125 9.26 -7.13 6.22
N VAL A 126 9.23 -7.27 7.53
CA VAL A 126 9.10 -6.16 8.47
C VAL A 126 10.41 -6.01 9.22
N ASP A 127 11.10 -4.88 9.08
CA ASP A 127 12.36 -4.66 9.78
C ASP A 127 12.49 -3.29 10.44
N THR A 128 13.41 -3.21 11.40
CA THR A 128 13.80 -1.94 12.01
C THR A 128 15.04 -1.34 11.36
N ASP A 129 14.83 -0.44 10.39
CA ASP A 129 15.84 0.45 9.79
C ASP A 129 17.08 -0.27 9.25
N ALA A 130 16.89 -1.44 8.63
CA ALA A 130 17.98 -2.16 7.99
C ALA A 130 18.43 -1.46 6.70
N VAL A 131 19.73 -1.51 6.40
CA VAL A 131 20.26 -1.06 5.12
C VAL A 131 20.39 -2.27 4.21
N TRP A 132 19.58 -2.32 3.16
CA TRP A 132 19.66 -3.40 2.18
C TRP A 132 20.81 -3.14 1.20
N ASN A 133 21.48 -4.20 0.77
CA ASN A 133 22.44 -4.08 -0.32
C ASN A 133 21.74 -4.25 -1.67
N LYS A 134 22.40 -3.78 -2.74
CA LYS A 134 21.88 -3.82 -4.11
C LYS A 134 21.44 -5.23 -4.55
N ASN A 135 22.15 -6.27 -4.14
CA ASN A 135 21.80 -7.65 -4.51
C ASN A 135 20.50 -8.11 -3.82
N ALA A 136 20.32 -7.80 -2.53
CA ALA A 136 19.09 -8.09 -1.80
C ALA A 136 17.90 -7.35 -2.43
N GLU A 137 18.08 -6.07 -2.76
CA GLU A 137 17.07 -5.24 -3.42
C GLU A 137 16.71 -5.80 -4.81
N GLU A 138 17.69 -6.09 -5.66
CA GLU A 138 17.45 -6.64 -6.99
C GLU A 138 16.79 -8.03 -6.95
N HIS A 139 17.10 -8.83 -5.93
CA HIS A 139 16.49 -10.14 -5.72
C HIS A 139 14.99 -10.03 -5.43
N VAL A 140 14.57 -9.04 -4.64
CA VAL A 140 13.16 -8.87 -4.25
C VAL A 140 12.36 -7.99 -5.20
N ASN A 141 12.97 -6.99 -5.85
CA ASN A 141 12.29 -6.08 -6.78
C ASN A 141 11.66 -6.79 -7.98
N LYS A 142 12.17 -7.98 -8.34
CA LYS A 142 11.63 -8.79 -9.44
C LYS A 142 10.37 -9.58 -9.06
N ARG A 143 9.92 -9.50 -7.80
CA ARG A 143 8.85 -10.35 -7.26
C ARG A 143 7.63 -9.51 -6.92
N GLU A 144 6.52 -9.72 -7.65
CA GLU A 144 5.26 -9.01 -7.37
C GLU A 144 4.60 -9.42 -6.03
N ASN A 145 5.00 -10.56 -5.45
CA ASN A 145 4.43 -11.09 -4.21
C ASN A 145 5.25 -10.77 -2.96
N PHE A 146 6.29 -9.94 -3.06
CA PHE A 146 7.12 -9.52 -1.94
C PHE A 146 6.90 -8.04 -1.62
N THR A 147 6.89 -7.68 -0.34
CA THR A 147 6.84 -6.29 0.11
C THR A 147 7.65 -6.10 1.38
N ARG A 148 8.41 -5.02 1.48
CA ARG A 148 9.11 -4.64 2.70
C ARG A 148 8.32 -3.54 3.41
N LEU A 149 8.08 -3.72 4.70
CA LEU A 149 7.48 -2.71 5.56
C LEU A 149 8.57 -2.14 6.46
N SER A 150 8.93 -0.89 6.19
CA SER A 150 9.89 -0.16 7.00
C SER A 150 9.25 0.36 8.29
N THR A 151 10.10 0.80 9.22
CA THR A 151 9.68 1.52 10.44
C THR A 151 8.81 2.71 10.12
N SER A 152 9.04 3.40 9.01
CA SER A 152 8.26 4.57 8.60
C SER A 152 6.79 4.22 8.32
N VAL A 153 6.51 3.06 7.71
CA VAL A 153 5.13 2.60 7.46
C VAL A 153 4.43 2.34 8.79
N LEU A 154 5.09 1.66 9.71
CA LEU A 154 4.58 1.40 11.05
C LEU A 154 4.38 2.72 11.81
N ALA A 155 5.40 3.55 11.91
CA ALA A 155 5.36 4.81 12.65
C ALA A 155 4.27 5.77 12.17
N ASN A 156 4.00 5.81 10.86
CA ASN A 156 2.96 6.66 10.27
C ASN A 156 1.55 6.07 10.33
N SER A 157 1.38 4.84 10.83
CA SER A 157 0.07 4.22 10.94
C SER A 157 -0.82 4.96 11.93
N ASN A 158 -2.08 5.19 11.56
CA ASN A 158 -3.08 5.85 12.40
C ASN A 158 -3.62 4.94 13.51
N VAL A 159 -2.74 4.50 14.42
CA VAL A 159 -3.05 3.56 15.50
C VAL A 159 -2.56 4.04 16.88
N ASP A 160 -3.19 3.56 17.95
CA ASP A 160 -2.68 3.75 19.31
C ASP A 160 -1.62 2.69 19.63
N TRP A 161 -0.36 3.06 19.42
CA TRP A 161 0.79 2.19 19.68
C TRP A 161 0.92 1.75 21.15
N ASP A 162 0.51 2.59 22.10
CA ASP A 162 0.56 2.24 23.52
C ASP A 162 -0.49 1.16 23.86
N ALA A 163 -1.69 1.26 23.29
CA ALA A 163 -2.74 0.26 23.43
C ALA A 163 -2.35 -1.07 22.76
N ILE A 164 -1.83 -1.04 21.53
CA ILE A 164 -1.35 -2.23 20.81
C ILE A 164 -0.23 -2.93 21.59
N ALA A 165 0.77 -2.18 22.09
CA ALA A 165 1.88 -2.76 22.84
C ALA A 165 1.41 -3.46 24.13
N LYS A 166 0.35 -2.95 24.76
CA LYS A 166 -0.29 -3.54 25.95
C LYS A 166 -1.27 -4.67 25.63
N GLY A 167 -1.56 -4.93 24.35
CA GLY A 167 -2.50 -5.96 23.92
C GLY A 167 -3.95 -5.61 24.22
N LYS A 168 -4.28 -4.31 24.24
CA LYS A 168 -5.66 -3.85 24.38
C LYS A 168 -6.35 -3.84 23.02
N ASP A 169 -7.66 -4.06 23.04
CA ASP A 169 -8.48 -3.86 21.85
C ASP A 169 -8.45 -2.38 21.44
N VAL A 170 -8.17 -2.14 20.16
CA VAL A 170 -8.11 -0.79 19.58
C VAL A 170 -9.17 -0.71 18.50
N ASN A 171 -10.11 0.22 18.65
CA ASN A 171 -11.00 0.61 17.56
C ASN A 171 -10.38 1.80 16.82
N ILE A 172 -10.13 1.64 15.52
CA ILE A 172 -9.55 2.69 14.68
C ILE A 172 -10.67 3.34 13.90
N GLU A 173 -10.90 4.62 14.19
CA GLU A 173 -11.87 5.43 13.47
C GLU A 173 -11.16 6.24 12.37
N PRO A 174 -11.76 6.35 11.17
CA PRO A 174 -11.25 7.24 10.14
C PRO A 174 -11.17 8.68 10.62
N LYS A 175 -10.20 9.44 10.10
CA LYS A 175 -10.07 10.86 10.40
C LYS A 175 -11.33 11.61 9.96
N LYS A 176 -11.89 12.37 10.90
CA LYS A 176 -12.97 13.32 10.65
C LYS A 176 -12.43 14.54 9.93
N LEU A 177 -13.16 15.01 8.92
CA LEU A 177 -12.83 16.26 8.25
C LEU A 177 -13.02 17.45 9.20
N ARG A 178 -12.06 18.38 9.16
CA ARG A 178 -12.23 19.72 9.74
C ARG A 178 -13.17 20.56 8.89
N ASP A 179 -13.70 21.64 9.46
CA ASP A 179 -14.73 22.48 8.83
C ASP A 179 -14.29 23.01 7.46
N TYR A 180 -13.06 23.53 7.36
CA TYR A 180 -12.50 24.00 6.08
C TYR A 180 -12.33 22.89 5.05
N GLN A 181 -12.07 21.63 5.48
CA GLN A 181 -11.96 20.50 4.56
C GLN A 181 -13.33 20.09 4.03
N ARG A 182 -14.38 20.16 4.87
CA ARG A 182 -15.76 19.92 4.43
C ARG A 182 -16.20 20.96 3.40
N GLU A 183 -15.91 22.24 3.65
CA GLU A 183 -16.17 23.32 2.68
C GLU A 183 -15.46 23.07 1.33
N VAL A 184 -14.21 22.62 1.35
CA VAL A 184 -13.46 22.27 0.13
C VAL A 184 -14.13 21.11 -0.62
N VAL A 185 -14.57 20.06 0.07
CA VAL A 185 -15.25 18.91 -0.54
C VAL A 185 -16.58 19.32 -1.16
N GLU A 186 -17.39 20.12 -0.45
CA GLU A 186 -18.68 20.63 -0.94
C GLU A 186 -18.50 21.50 -2.20
N LYS A 187 -17.52 22.41 -2.18
CA LYS A 187 -17.19 23.24 -3.35
C LYS A 187 -16.70 22.40 -4.53
N ALA A 188 -15.85 21.40 -4.29
CA ALA A 188 -15.38 20.50 -5.34
C ALA A 188 -16.56 19.72 -5.96
N GLN A 189 -17.44 19.16 -5.12
CA GLN A 189 -18.62 18.44 -5.57
C GLN A 189 -19.54 19.32 -6.43
N ALA A 190 -19.80 20.56 -5.99
CA ALA A 190 -20.60 21.51 -6.75
C ALA A 190 -19.93 21.92 -8.08
N HIS A 191 -18.62 22.17 -8.07
CA HIS A 191 -17.84 22.55 -9.24
C HIS A 191 -17.90 21.48 -10.35
N TYR A 192 -17.70 20.22 -9.99
CA TYR A 192 -17.68 19.09 -10.93
C TYR A 192 -19.06 18.66 -11.46
N LYS A 193 -20.15 19.37 -11.10
CA LYS A 193 -21.45 19.22 -11.78
C LYS A 193 -21.42 19.83 -13.18
N ASN A 194 -20.68 20.93 -13.35
CA ASN A 194 -20.68 21.73 -14.58
C ASN A 194 -19.30 21.84 -15.23
N ASN A 195 -18.24 21.39 -14.56
CA ASN A 195 -16.86 21.52 -15.01
C ASN A 195 -16.16 20.16 -15.01
N SER A 196 -15.20 19.99 -15.92
CA SER A 196 -14.34 18.80 -16.00
C SER A 196 -12.97 18.99 -15.37
N ARG A 197 -12.56 20.22 -15.07
CA ARG A 197 -11.23 20.53 -14.50
C ARG A 197 -11.36 21.49 -13.32
N GLY A 198 -10.67 21.19 -12.23
CA GLY A 198 -10.63 21.99 -11.01
C GLY A 198 -9.21 22.09 -10.46
N LYS A 199 -8.98 22.97 -9.48
CA LYS A 199 -7.73 23.04 -8.72
C LYS A 199 -8.07 23.32 -7.26
N VAL A 200 -7.46 22.57 -6.34
CA VAL A 200 -7.57 22.82 -4.91
C VAL A 200 -6.23 23.32 -4.38
N ILE A 201 -6.24 24.54 -3.83
CA ILE A 201 -5.05 25.17 -3.26
C ILE A 201 -5.15 25.11 -1.75
N MET A 202 -4.21 24.41 -1.13
CA MET A 202 -4.17 24.18 0.31
C MET A 202 -2.73 24.24 0.81
N ALA A 203 -2.51 24.91 1.93
CA ALA A 203 -1.19 25.00 2.55
C ALA A 203 -0.69 23.62 3.02
N CYS A 204 0.63 23.43 3.10
CA CYS A 204 1.23 22.20 3.63
C CYS A 204 0.76 21.92 5.07
N GLY A 205 0.59 20.64 5.42
CA GLY A 205 0.11 20.22 6.75
C GLY A 205 -1.40 20.39 6.99
N THR A 206 -2.16 21.00 6.07
CA THR A 206 -3.63 21.18 6.22
C THR A 206 -4.45 19.94 5.86
N GLY A 207 -3.80 18.83 5.48
CA GLY A 207 -4.46 17.56 5.15
C GLY A 207 -4.95 17.46 3.70
N LYS A 208 -4.11 17.85 2.73
CA LYS A 208 -4.40 17.72 1.28
C LYS A 208 -4.81 16.32 0.88
N THR A 209 -4.01 15.31 1.26
CA THR A 209 -4.23 13.90 0.93
C THR A 209 -5.57 13.37 1.44
N LEU A 210 -5.91 13.66 2.70
CA LEU A 210 -7.22 13.29 3.27
C LEU A 210 -8.36 14.03 2.53
N THR A 211 -8.17 15.31 2.22
CA THR A 211 -9.19 16.10 1.54
C THR A 211 -9.42 15.60 0.10
N SER A 212 -8.36 15.25 -0.63
CA SER A 212 -8.47 14.66 -1.98
C SER A 212 -9.18 13.31 -1.98
N GLN A 213 -8.97 12.49 -0.94
CA GLN A 213 -9.72 11.25 -0.78
C GLN A 213 -11.22 11.53 -0.66
N ARG A 214 -11.60 12.47 0.22
CA ARG A 214 -13.02 12.83 0.41
C ARG A 214 -13.63 13.47 -0.83
N ILE A 215 -12.85 14.24 -1.60
CA ILE A 215 -13.29 14.73 -2.91
C ILE A 215 -13.53 13.55 -3.86
N ALA A 216 -12.63 12.56 -3.91
CA ALA A 216 -12.80 11.39 -4.75
C ALA A 216 -14.08 10.62 -4.37
N GLU A 217 -14.28 10.33 -3.09
CA GLU A 217 -15.49 9.68 -2.57
C GLU A 217 -16.78 10.49 -2.87
N ALA A 218 -16.72 11.82 -2.84
CA ALA A 218 -17.87 12.69 -3.08
C ALA A 218 -18.16 12.98 -4.57
N VAL A 219 -17.16 12.83 -5.45
CA VAL A 219 -17.25 13.14 -6.89
C VAL A 219 -17.41 11.88 -7.73
N ALA A 220 -16.74 10.80 -7.34
CA ALA A 220 -16.86 9.47 -7.91
C ALA A 220 -17.92 8.69 -7.10
N THR A 221 -19.18 9.08 -7.30
CA THR A 221 -20.33 8.64 -6.48
C THR A 221 -20.97 7.34 -6.97
N THR A 222 -20.46 6.76 -8.05
CA THR A 222 -21.01 5.54 -8.62
C THR A 222 -20.33 4.32 -8.01
N ARG A 223 -21.13 3.28 -7.76
CA ARG A 223 -20.65 1.90 -7.60
C ARG A 223 -19.68 1.56 -8.75
N GLY A 224 -18.48 1.05 -8.43
CA GLY A 224 -17.44 0.75 -9.41
C GLY A 224 -16.66 1.97 -9.92
N SER A 225 -16.61 3.05 -9.13
CA SER A 225 -15.86 4.27 -9.48
C SER A 225 -14.39 4.00 -9.74
N PHE A 226 -13.83 4.66 -10.75
CA PHE A 226 -12.46 4.45 -11.20
C PHE A 226 -11.62 5.73 -11.15
N VAL A 227 -10.62 5.75 -10.26
CA VAL A 227 -9.81 6.95 -9.96
C VAL A 227 -8.33 6.73 -10.30
N LEU A 228 -7.69 7.77 -10.80
CA LEU A 228 -6.23 7.84 -10.94
C LEU A 228 -5.66 8.85 -9.96
N TYR A 229 -4.65 8.47 -9.18
CA TYR A 229 -3.90 9.37 -8.31
C TYR A 229 -2.44 9.42 -8.76
N CYS A 230 -2.00 10.59 -9.23
CA CYS A 230 -0.63 10.81 -9.70
C CYS A 230 0.20 11.52 -8.64
N VAL A 231 1.40 10.99 -8.37
CA VAL A 231 2.40 11.57 -7.46
C VAL A 231 3.77 11.68 -8.12
N PRO A 232 4.68 12.53 -7.62
CA PRO A 232 6.01 12.67 -8.21
C PRO A 232 7.06 11.63 -7.75
N SER A 233 6.81 10.89 -6.67
CA SER A 233 7.76 9.91 -6.10
C SER A 233 7.07 8.67 -5.54
N ILE A 234 7.84 7.61 -5.34
CA ILE A 234 7.35 6.34 -4.79
C ILE A 234 7.02 6.47 -3.30
N ALA A 235 7.78 7.23 -2.51
CA ALA A 235 7.43 7.46 -1.10
C ALA A 235 6.08 8.18 -0.96
N LEU A 236 5.82 9.21 -1.77
CA LEU A 236 4.52 9.87 -1.76
C LEU A 236 3.40 8.93 -2.20
N LEU A 237 3.69 7.98 -3.11
CA LEU A 237 2.74 6.95 -3.50
C LEU A 237 2.35 6.07 -2.30
N GLY A 238 3.36 5.55 -1.59
CA GLY A 238 3.15 4.71 -0.41
C GLY A 238 2.42 5.45 0.71
N GLN A 239 2.81 6.70 1.00
CA GLN A 239 2.17 7.55 2.01
C GLN A 239 0.72 7.87 1.64
N THR A 240 0.45 8.20 0.38
CA THR A 240 -0.90 8.50 -0.12
C THR A 240 -1.78 7.26 0.00
N TYR A 241 -1.31 6.12 -0.50
CA TYR A 241 -2.04 4.86 -0.41
C TYR A 241 -2.34 4.49 1.05
N GLN A 242 -1.34 4.54 1.92
CA GLN A 242 -1.52 4.23 3.34
C GLN A 242 -2.57 5.15 3.97
N SER A 243 -2.47 6.46 3.72
CA SER A 243 -3.47 7.41 4.20
C SER A 243 -4.87 7.12 3.66
N TRP A 244 -5.00 6.74 2.38
CA TRP A 244 -6.30 6.44 1.77
C TRP A 244 -6.91 5.16 2.35
N ALA A 245 -6.11 4.10 2.44
CA ALA A 245 -6.53 2.81 3.01
C ALA A 245 -6.99 2.97 4.48
N GLU A 246 -6.23 3.72 5.29
CA GLU A 246 -6.56 3.94 6.71
C GLU A 246 -7.77 4.85 6.95
N ASN A 247 -8.15 5.68 5.97
CA ASN A 247 -9.21 6.69 6.13
C ASN A 247 -10.43 6.45 5.24
N ALA A 248 -10.48 5.35 4.48
CA ALA A 248 -11.64 4.95 3.71
C ALA A 248 -12.87 4.93 4.63
N GLN A 249 -13.89 5.75 4.33
CA GLN A 249 -14.99 5.99 5.27
C GLN A 249 -15.88 4.75 5.38
N HIS A 250 -15.98 4.19 6.58
CA HIS A 250 -16.95 3.15 6.93
C HIS A 250 -18.36 3.73 6.94
N ALA A 251 -19.24 3.28 6.03
CA ALA A 251 -20.66 3.58 6.14
C ALA A 251 -21.23 2.82 7.35
N ASN A 252 -21.96 3.52 8.21
CA ASN A 252 -22.47 3.02 9.49
C ASN A 252 -23.40 1.80 9.35
N GLY A 253 -23.09 0.74 10.10
CA GLY A 253 -24.03 -0.32 10.48
C GLY A 253 -23.94 -1.58 9.64
N ASP A 254 -23.05 -2.48 10.05
CA ASP A 254 -22.71 -3.80 9.50
C ASP A 254 -22.04 -3.86 8.11
N LEU A 255 -20.90 -4.55 8.08
CA LEU A 255 -20.05 -4.91 6.93
C LEU A 255 -19.35 -3.71 6.25
N ARG A 256 -18.04 -3.60 6.52
CA ARG A 256 -16.99 -2.71 5.96
C ARG A 256 -17.36 -1.93 4.69
N PRO A 257 -16.90 -0.66 4.55
CA PRO A 257 -17.05 0.09 3.31
C PRO A 257 -16.37 -0.68 2.18
N ALA A 258 -16.97 -0.61 1.00
CA ALA A 258 -16.44 -1.29 -0.16
C ALA A 258 -14.97 -0.90 -0.35
N PRO A 259 -14.05 -1.89 -0.42
CA PRO A 259 -12.62 -1.65 -0.32
C PRO A 259 -12.15 -0.70 -1.42
N ILE A 260 -11.19 0.16 -1.09
CA ILE A 260 -10.37 0.79 -2.12
C ILE A 260 -9.57 -0.33 -2.77
N PHE A 261 -9.93 -0.70 -4.00
CA PHE A 261 -9.12 -1.62 -4.77
C PHE A 261 -7.93 -0.84 -5.34
N ALA A 262 -6.79 -0.91 -4.66
CA ALA A 262 -5.61 -0.15 -5.02
C ALA A 262 -4.70 -0.91 -5.99
N ILE A 263 -4.29 -0.24 -7.07
CA ILE A 263 -3.27 -0.73 -8.00
C ILE A 263 -2.11 0.26 -7.99
N GLY A 264 -0.92 -0.19 -7.58
CA GLY A 264 0.30 0.60 -7.64
C GLY A 264 0.99 0.46 -8.99
N VAL A 265 1.37 1.57 -9.62
CA VAL A 265 2.11 1.59 -10.88
C VAL A 265 3.34 2.48 -10.76
N CYS A 266 4.50 1.86 -10.79
CA CYS A 266 5.81 2.51 -10.68
C CYS A 266 6.73 1.94 -11.75
N SER A 267 7.49 2.78 -12.44
CA SER A 267 8.53 2.41 -13.38
C SER A 267 9.84 2.24 -12.61
N ASP A 268 10.62 1.22 -12.95
CA ASP A 268 11.89 0.85 -12.32
C ASP A 268 12.76 2.05 -11.86
N ASN A 269 13.44 1.83 -10.73
CA ASN A 269 14.25 2.72 -9.87
C ASN A 269 15.36 3.57 -10.54
N ARG A 270 15.46 3.63 -11.87
CA ARG A 270 16.58 4.29 -12.57
C ARG A 270 16.50 5.81 -12.63
N ALA A 271 15.37 6.42 -12.26
CA ALA A 271 15.24 7.89 -12.30
C ALA A 271 15.96 8.59 -11.13
N LEU A 272 16.41 7.88 -10.09
CA LEU A 272 17.14 8.45 -8.95
C LEU A 272 18.66 8.22 -9.02
N GLU A 273 19.18 7.44 -9.96
CA GLU A 273 20.62 7.11 -10.04
C GLU A 273 21.52 8.25 -10.55
N LYS A 274 21.00 9.46 -10.85
CA LYS A 274 21.82 10.60 -11.23
C LYS A 274 21.41 11.88 -10.53
N LYS A 275 21.90 12.05 -9.29
CA LYS A 275 22.45 13.30 -8.72
C LYS A 275 22.80 13.12 -7.25
N SER A 276 23.95 12.53 -6.96
CA SER A 276 24.65 12.79 -5.70
C SER A 276 25.59 13.97 -5.91
N ASN A 277 25.12 15.16 -5.56
CA ASN A 277 25.98 16.29 -5.16
C ASN A 277 25.25 17.30 -4.27
N ASP A 278 23.93 17.20 -4.10
CA ASP A 278 23.19 17.91 -3.06
C ASP A 278 22.71 16.90 -2.01
N GLY A 279 23.24 17.02 -0.80
CA GLY A 279 23.03 16.07 0.29
C GLY A 279 21.68 16.22 0.98
N ASP A 280 20.60 15.73 0.36
CA ASP A 280 19.34 15.47 1.08
C ASP A 280 18.37 14.47 0.41
N PHE A 281 18.82 13.65 -0.54
CA PHE A 281 17.99 12.58 -1.11
C PHE A 281 18.65 11.22 -0.88
N THR A 282 18.19 10.51 0.16
CA THR A 282 18.36 9.06 0.21
C THR A 282 17.60 8.45 -0.97
N ALA A 283 18.25 7.59 -1.76
CA ALA A 283 17.56 6.84 -2.81
C ALA A 283 16.48 5.96 -2.14
N GLU A 284 15.20 6.32 -2.34
CA GLU A 284 14.06 5.61 -1.78
C GLU A 284 13.72 4.41 -2.66
N LEU A 285 13.55 3.24 -2.03
CA LEU A 285 13.35 1.99 -2.74
C LEU A 285 11.86 1.71 -2.97
N SER A 286 11.53 1.20 -4.16
CA SER A 286 10.18 0.74 -4.51
C SER A 286 9.58 -0.29 -3.54
N ILE A 287 10.44 -1.05 -2.84
CA ILE A 287 10.02 -2.10 -1.91
C ILE A 287 9.45 -1.59 -0.59
N ASP A 288 9.71 -0.32 -0.22
CA ASP A 288 9.26 0.26 1.03
C ASP A 288 7.81 0.82 0.94
N SER A 289 7.16 0.65 -0.22
CA SER A 289 5.74 0.99 -0.42
C SER A 289 4.85 -0.17 0.07
N PRO A 290 3.87 0.08 0.96
CA PRO A 290 2.92 -0.94 1.40
C PRO A 290 1.97 -1.42 0.28
N LEU A 291 1.94 -0.71 -0.85
CA LEU A 291 1.27 -1.13 -2.08
C LEU A 291 2.31 -1.71 -3.05
N PRO A 292 2.29 -3.02 -3.35
CA PRO A 292 3.18 -3.57 -4.36
C PRO A 292 2.84 -3.01 -5.74
N ALA A 293 3.84 -2.37 -6.33
CA ALA A 293 3.73 -1.74 -7.63
C ALA A 293 4.06 -2.74 -8.75
N THR A 294 3.38 -2.62 -9.88
CA THR A 294 3.74 -3.31 -11.12
C THR A 294 4.25 -2.30 -12.16
N THR A 295 5.12 -2.77 -13.04
CA THR A 295 5.74 -1.98 -14.12
C THR A 295 5.18 -2.34 -15.50
N THR A 296 4.36 -3.39 -15.60
CA THR A 296 3.98 -3.97 -16.89
C THR A 296 2.54 -3.62 -17.28
N VAL A 297 2.34 -3.25 -18.55
CA VAL A 297 1.03 -2.90 -19.11
C VAL A 297 0.01 -4.03 -18.89
N LYS A 298 0.42 -5.26 -19.19
CA LYS A 298 -0.44 -6.45 -19.07
C LYS A 298 -0.89 -6.69 -17.64
N SER A 299 0.01 -6.65 -16.65
CA SER A 299 -0.36 -6.85 -15.23
C SER A 299 -1.33 -5.77 -14.75
N VAL A 300 -1.13 -4.51 -15.16
CA VAL A 300 -2.09 -3.42 -14.85
C VAL A 300 -3.45 -3.70 -15.49
N ALA A 301 -3.50 -4.04 -16.77
CA ALA A 301 -4.75 -4.32 -17.48
C ALA A 301 -5.51 -5.52 -16.88
N ASP A 302 -4.82 -6.62 -16.61
CA ASP A 302 -5.39 -7.83 -16.00
C ASP A 302 -5.98 -7.52 -14.61
N ARG A 303 -5.25 -6.76 -13.77
CA ARG A 303 -5.73 -6.34 -12.45
C ARG A 303 -6.94 -5.40 -12.54
N LEU A 304 -6.97 -4.50 -13.52
CA LEU A 304 -8.12 -3.61 -13.75
C LEU A 304 -9.37 -4.39 -14.17
N LEU A 305 -9.22 -5.38 -15.04
CA LEU A 305 -10.33 -6.24 -15.46
C LEU A 305 -10.84 -7.11 -14.30
N ALA A 306 -9.93 -7.66 -13.49
CA ALA A 306 -10.28 -8.42 -12.29
C ALA A 306 -10.98 -7.53 -11.24
N ALA A 307 -10.52 -6.29 -11.07
CA ALA A 307 -11.15 -5.33 -10.17
C ALA A 307 -12.61 -5.07 -10.56
N ARG A 308 -12.86 -4.88 -11.86
CA ARG A 308 -14.21 -4.71 -12.40
C ARG A 308 -15.09 -5.92 -12.13
N SER A 309 -14.59 -7.15 -12.27
CA SER A 309 -15.43 -8.34 -12.08
C SER A 309 -15.69 -8.68 -10.62
N MET A 310 -14.85 -8.21 -9.68
CA MET A 310 -14.92 -8.58 -8.26
C MET A 310 -15.42 -7.46 -7.34
N HIS A 311 -15.36 -6.19 -7.78
CA HIS A 311 -15.57 -5.04 -6.91
C HIS A 311 -16.58 -4.03 -7.50
N ASP A 312 -17.79 -4.49 -7.79
CA ASP A 312 -18.88 -3.64 -8.29
C ASP A 312 -19.33 -2.57 -7.30
N GLU A 313 -19.12 -2.75 -5.99
CA GLU A 313 -19.63 -1.82 -4.97
C GLU A 313 -18.59 -0.81 -4.47
N GLY A 314 -17.33 -0.90 -4.92
CA GLY A 314 -16.18 -0.12 -4.39
C GLY A 314 -15.58 0.91 -5.33
N MET A 315 -14.47 1.50 -4.88
CA MET A 315 -13.66 2.44 -5.66
C MET A 315 -12.35 1.77 -6.06
N THR A 316 -12.10 1.63 -7.35
CA THR A 316 -10.80 1.22 -7.87
C THR A 316 -9.91 2.45 -8.01
N VAL A 317 -8.72 2.43 -7.41
CA VAL A 317 -7.78 3.54 -7.45
C VAL A 317 -6.43 3.07 -8.00
N VAL A 318 -6.01 3.65 -9.11
CA VAL A 318 -4.66 3.49 -9.64
C VAL A 318 -3.78 4.57 -9.02
N PHE A 319 -2.85 4.18 -8.15
CA PHE A 319 -1.81 5.06 -7.65
C PHE A 319 -0.60 4.93 -8.58
N THR A 320 -0.17 6.03 -9.17
CA THR A 320 0.94 6.03 -10.13
C THR A 320 1.93 7.15 -9.86
N THR A 321 3.20 6.90 -10.14
CA THR A 321 4.13 8.01 -10.35
C THR A 321 3.88 8.66 -11.72
N TYR A 322 4.18 9.95 -11.87
CA TYR A 322 4.07 10.63 -13.17
C TYR A 322 4.93 9.96 -14.25
N GLN A 323 6.10 9.44 -13.89
CA GLN A 323 7.02 8.74 -14.79
C GLN A 323 6.42 7.45 -15.36
N SER A 324 5.46 6.85 -14.64
CA SER A 324 4.80 5.60 -15.04
C SER A 324 3.50 5.81 -15.79
N LEU A 325 3.13 7.07 -16.06
CA LEU A 325 1.86 7.40 -16.70
C LEU A 325 1.68 6.75 -18.09
N GLN A 326 2.78 6.51 -18.81
CA GLN A 326 2.76 5.78 -20.07
C GLN A 326 2.25 4.34 -19.92
N VAL A 327 2.64 3.64 -18.85
CA VAL A 327 2.19 2.27 -18.57
C VAL A 327 0.68 2.28 -18.29
N VAL A 328 0.23 3.25 -17.48
CA VAL A 328 -1.20 3.43 -17.17
C VAL A 328 -2.01 3.73 -18.43
N ALA A 329 -1.54 4.65 -19.28
CA ALA A 329 -2.22 5.01 -20.53
C ALA A 329 -2.32 3.82 -21.49
N SER A 330 -1.24 3.04 -21.64
CA SER A 330 -1.26 1.82 -22.46
C SER A 330 -2.20 0.76 -21.89
N ALA A 331 -2.23 0.56 -20.57
CA ALA A 331 -3.14 -0.39 -19.93
C ALA A 331 -4.61 0.06 -20.07
N GLN A 332 -4.88 1.36 -19.90
CA GLN A 332 -6.20 1.94 -20.16
C GLN A 332 -6.66 1.67 -21.60
N ALA A 333 -5.79 1.80 -22.60
CA ALA A 333 -6.13 1.53 -23.99
C ALA A 333 -6.48 0.04 -24.22
N GLU A 334 -5.76 -0.89 -23.59
CA GLU A 334 -6.07 -2.32 -23.65
C GLU A 334 -7.41 -2.64 -23.00
N VAL A 335 -7.68 -2.07 -21.81
CA VAL A 335 -8.95 -2.25 -21.08
C VAL A 335 -10.13 -1.67 -21.87
N LEU A 336 -9.99 -0.46 -22.43
CA LEU A 336 -11.02 0.15 -23.29
C LEU A 336 -11.32 -0.74 -24.50
N ARG A 337 -10.28 -1.28 -25.15
CA ARG A 337 -10.46 -2.20 -26.29
C ARG A 337 -11.15 -3.50 -25.87
N ALA A 338 -10.72 -4.10 -24.77
CA ALA A 338 -11.25 -5.38 -24.26
C ALA A 338 -12.72 -5.27 -23.82
N THR A 339 -13.15 -4.09 -23.40
CA THR A 339 -14.49 -3.86 -22.85
C THR A 339 -15.42 -3.10 -23.80
N GLY A 340 -15.02 -2.91 -25.07
CA GLY A 340 -15.82 -2.15 -26.04
C GLY A 340 -16.04 -0.68 -25.66
N GLY A 341 -15.19 -0.12 -24.79
CA GLY A 341 -15.28 1.23 -24.28
C GLY A 341 -16.17 1.42 -23.05
N GLU A 342 -16.78 0.35 -22.51
CA GLU A 342 -17.61 0.43 -21.31
C GLU A 342 -16.81 0.76 -20.05
N PHE A 343 -15.56 0.29 -19.98
CA PHE A 343 -14.68 0.51 -18.83
C PHE A 343 -13.28 0.92 -19.28
N GLY A 344 -12.62 1.71 -18.44
CA GLY A 344 -11.25 2.17 -18.65
C GLY A 344 -11.11 3.69 -18.67
N THR A 345 -12.18 4.46 -18.88
CA THR A 345 -12.12 5.92 -18.68
C THR A 345 -12.21 6.24 -17.20
N PHE A 346 -11.23 6.97 -16.65
CA PHE A 346 -11.24 7.37 -15.24
C PHE A 346 -12.39 8.36 -14.95
N ASP A 347 -13.07 8.18 -13.83
CA ASP A 347 -14.09 9.13 -13.35
C ASP A 347 -13.45 10.41 -12.78
N LEU A 348 -12.33 10.25 -12.08
CA LEU A 348 -11.54 11.34 -11.54
C LEU A 348 -10.05 11.03 -11.66
N ILE A 349 -9.28 12.04 -12.09
CA ILE A 349 -7.81 12.02 -12.08
C ILE A 349 -7.35 13.11 -11.11
N ILE A 350 -6.53 12.74 -10.13
CA ILE A 350 -5.98 13.64 -9.11
C ILE A 350 -4.49 13.85 -9.39
N CYS A 351 -4.10 15.11 -9.55
CA CYS A 351 -2.72 15.49 -9.82
C CYS A 351 -2.06 16.06 -8.56
N ASP A 352 -1.40 15.24 -7.76
CA ASP A 352 -0.68 15.73 -6.59
C ASP A 352 0.63 16.42 -6.99
N GLU A 353 1.02 17.43 -6.21
CA GLU A 353 2.13 18.33 -6.55
C GLU A 353 2.00 18.93 -7.97
N ALA A 354 0.77 19.32 -8.35
CA ALA A 354 0.42 19.85 -9.67
C ALA A 354 1.28 21.04 -10.15
N HIS A 355 1.94 21.76 -9.24
CA HIS A 355 2.88 22.82 -9.59
C HIS A 355 4.07 22.32 -10.43
N ARG A 356 4.35 21.01 -10.41
CA ARG A 356 5.37 20.34 -11.24
C ARG A 356 4.87 19.97 -12.64
N THR A 357 3.58 20.15 -12.92
CA THR A 357 2.97 19.78 -14.20
C THR A 357 2.99 20.92 -15.23
N THR A 358 3.50 22.09 -14.84
CA THR A 358 3.78 23.21 -15.74
C THR A 358 5.24 23.08 -16.21
N GLY A 359 5.47 22.90 -17.52
CA GLY A 359 6.76 22.53 -18.13
C GLY A 359 7.90 23.56 -18.00
N ALA A 360 8.36 23.81 -16.77
CA ALA A 360 9.39 24.80 -16.45
C ALA A 360 10.70 24.17 -15.89
N ALA A 361 11.01 22.89 -16.15
CA ALA A 361 12.25 22.25 -15.72
C ALA A 361 12.78 21.09 -16.63
N LYS A 362 13.84 21.38 -17.38
CA LYS A 362 14.83 20.53 -18.11
C LYS A 362 14.32 19.34 -18.94
N ALA A 363 14.63 19.42 -20.24
CA ALA A 363 14.39 18.46 -21.31
C ALA A 363 14.59 16.97 -20.93
N GLY A 364 13.58 16.15 -21.19
CA GLY A 364 13.58 14.68 -21.04
C GLY A 364 12.54 14.17 -20.02
N LEU A 365 12.53 14.72 -18.80
CA LEU A 365 11.56 14.38 -17.74
C LEU A 365 10.20 15.10 -17.89
N GLU A 366 10.19 16.24 -18.58
CA GLU A 366 9.01 17.12 -18.72
C GLU A 366 7.81 16.46 -19.43
N SER A 367 8.05 15.52 -20.34
CA SER A 367 6.98 14.95 -21.17
C SER A 367 5.92 14.23 -20.33
N SER A 368 6.31 13.53 -19.26
CA SER A 368 5.38 12.70 -18.49
C SER A 368 4.49 13.52 -17.56
N PHE A 369 5.03 14.60 -16.98
CA PHE A 369 4.30 15.52 -16.12
C PHE A 369 3.28 16.37 -16.88
N MET A 370 3.56 16.70 -18.15
CA MET A 370 2.65 17.49 -18.99
C MET A 370 1.57 16.63 -19.65
N LYS A 371 1.90 15.39 -20.01
CA LYS A 371 0.97 14.41 -20.62
C LYS A 371 -0.28 14.16 -19.79
N ILE A 372 -0.23 14.37 -18.47
CA ILE A 372 -1.41 14.26 -17.61
C ILE A 372 -2.52 15.22 -18.02
N HIS A 373 -2.24 16.32 -18.73
CA HIS A 373 -3.27 17.26 -19.13
C HIS A 373 -3.99 16.88 -20.43
N ASP A 374 -3.47 15.91 -21.18
CA ASP A 374 -3.98 15.50 -22.49
C ASP A 374 -5.01 14.35 -22.36
N ASP A 375 -6.25 14.63 -22.74
CA ASP A 375 -7.35 13.66 -22.70
C ASP A 375 -7.25 12.58 -23.80
N ALA A 376 -6.49 12.83 -24.87
CA ALA A 376 -6.17 11.82 -25.87
C ALA A 376 -5.10 10.84 -25.37
N PHE A 377 -4.20 11.31 -24.51
CA PHE A 377 -3.16 10.49 -23.90
C PHE A 377 -3.71 9.61 -22.77
N ILE A 378 -4.48 10.19 -21.85
CA ILE A 378 -5.10 9.45 -20.75
C ILE A 378 -6.52 9.95 -20.52
N ARG A 379 -7.51 9.10 -20.73
CA ARG A 379 -8.93 9.48 -20.70
C ARG A 379 -9.43 9.60 -19.26
N GLY A 380 -9.95 10.77 -18.90
CA GLY A 380 -10.65 10.99 -17.64
C GLY A 380 -11.82 11.94 -17.81
N LYS A 381 -12.92 11.70 -17.09
CA LYS A 381 -14.10 12.57 -17.10
C LYS A 381 -13.83 13.88 -16.35
N LYS A 382 -13.09 13.80 -15.24
CA LYS A 382 -12.77 14.93 -14.35
C LYS A 382 -11.30 14.91 -13.95
N ARG A 383 -10.71 16.09 -13.75
CA ARG A 383 -9.32 16.28 -13.29
C ARG A 383 -9.24 17.30 -12.16
N LEU A 384 -8.54 16.96 -11.08
CA LEU A 384 -8.31 17.77 -9.88
C LEU A 384 -6.86 18.19 -9.75
#